data_AF-A0A4Y2KSF7-F1
#
_entry.id   AF-A0A4Y2KSF7-F1
#
_cell.length_a   1.000
_cell.length_b   1.000
_cell.length_c   1.000
_cell.angle_alpha   90.00
_cell.angle_beta   90.00
_cell.angle_gamma   90.00
#
_symmetry.space_group_name_H-M   'P 1'
#
loop_
_entity.id
_entity.type
_entity.pdbx_description
1 polymer ?
#
loop_
_entity_poly.entity_id
_entity_poly.type
_entity_poly.pdbx_seq_one_letter_code
_entity_poly.pdbx_strand_id
1 'polypeptide(L)'
;MGKRKSGALSGQQISSNFSKVTNFPTFFMIKRNSTANETFHTVSPFLVEKAITETVGDVKSTKKLRSGDLLVEVHSRKQSQQIVKLKIFSNIPMSVSPHPLRGTSSLGVTGFTTPRYPSVLSPSIFSSP
;
A
#
# COMPACT_ATOMS: atom_id res chain seq x y z
N MET A 1 -16.31 6.12 -42.60
CA MET A 1 -15.90 4.95 -41.77
C MET A 1 -14.38 5.04 -41.56
N GLY A 2 -13.83 5.64 -40.51
CA GLY A 2 -13.98 5.25 -39.09
C GLY A 2 -12.70 4.53 -38.63
N LYS A 3 -11.55 5.23 -38.54
CA LYS A 3 -10.32 4.68 -37.97
C LYS A 3 -10.18 5.18 -36.53
N ARG A 4 -10.61 4.37 -35.56
CA ARG A 4 -10.36 4.61 -34.14
C ARG A 4 -8.97 4.06 -33.82
N LYS A 5 -7.99 4.94 -33.64
CA LYS A 5 -6.74 4.58 -32.96
C LYS A 5 -6.97 4.80 -31.47
N SER A 6 -7.00 3.71 -30.72
CA SER A 6 -6.97 3.70 -29.27
C SER A 6 -5.62 4.25 -28.80
N GLY A 7 -5.58 5.54 -28.47
CA GLY A 7 -4.52 6.08 -27.64
C GLY A 7 -4.72 5.57 -26.22
N ALA A 8 -3.99 4.52 -25.84
CA ALA A 8 -3.82 4.21 -24.43
C ALA A 8 -2.95 5.32 -23.85
N LEU A 9 -3.59 6.32 -23.23
CA LEU A 9 -2.87 7.37 -22.54
C LEU A 9 -2.25 6.72 -21.32
N SER A 10 -0.96 6.43 -21.48
CA SER A 10 -0.01 5.93 -20.49
C SER A 10 -0.24 6.62 -19.15
N GLY A 11 -1.00 5.95 -18.28
CA GLY A 11 -0.89 6.20 -16.86
C GLY A 11 0.51 5.77 -16.49
N GLN A 12 1.39 6.74 -16.22
CA GLN A 12 2.69 6.46 -15.63
C GLN A 12 2.46 5.71 -14.32
N GLN A 13 2.48 4.39 -14.40
CA GLN A 13 2.63 3.55 -13.25
C GLN A 13 4.05 3.84 -12.77
N ILE A 14 4.17 4.49 -11.61
CA ILE A 14 5.44 4.66 -10.93
C ILE A 14 5.94 3.25 -10.67
N SER A 15 6.82 2.79 -11.56
CA SER A 15 7.61 1.58 -11.43
C SER A 15 8.46 1.77 -10.20
N SER A 16 7.91 1.39 -9.05
CA SER A 16 8.72 1.04 -7.91
C SER A 16 9.43 -0.24 -8.31
N ASN A 17 10.64 -0.04 -8.84
CA ASN A 17 11.66 -1.07 -8.95
C ASN A 17 11.84 -1.69 -7.56
N PHE A 18 11.02 -2.68 -7.22
CA PHE A 18 11.21 -3.52 -6.05
C PHE A 18 12.25 -4.57 -6.41
N SER A 19 13.48 -4.11 -6.59
CA SER A 19 14.63 -4.99 -6.69
C SER A 19 14.92 -5.58 -5.31
N LYS A 20 14.89 -6.92 -5.27
CA LYS A 20 15.45 -7.83 -4.25
C LYS A 20 14.88 -7.72 -2.83
N VAL A 21 14.07 -8.72 -2.49
CA VAL A 21 13.99 -9.44 -1.20
C VAL A 21 14.63 -8.69 -0.02
N THR A 22 13.86 -7.79 0.59
CA THR A 22 14.14 -7.33 1.95
C THR A 22 12.90 -7.53 2.81
N ASN A 23 13.04 -8.32 3.88
CA ASN A 23 11.97 -8.67 4.82
C ASN A 23 11.71 -7.51 5.82
N PHE A 24 11.60 -6.27 5.36
CA PHE A 24 11.25 -5.16 6.26
C PHE A 24 10.34 -4.14 5.55
N PRO A 25 9.42 -3.50 6.29
CA PRO A 25 8.59 -2.44 5.73
C PRO A 25 9.45 -1.22 5.40
N THR A 26 9.35 -0.76 4.15
CA THR A 26 10.05 0.42 3.61
C THR A 26 9.18 1.67 3.63
N PHE A 27 7.86 1.53 3.54
CA PHE A 27 6.91 2.65 3.56
C PHE A 27 6.21 2.75 4.91
N PHE A 28 6.22 3.96 5.45
CA PHE A 28 5.59 4.28 6.73
C PHE A 28 4.65 5.47 6.59
N MET A 29 3.49 5.35 7.21
CA MET A 29 2.51 6.42 7.31
C MET A 29 2.60 7.04 8.70
N ILE A 30 2.88 8.33 8.76
CA ILE A 30 2.89 9.11 10.00
C ILE A 30 1.60 9.91 10.04
N LYS A 31 0.81 9.65 11.08
CA LYS A 31 -0.44 10.34 11.37
C LYS A 31 -0.29 11.14 12.66
N ARG A 32 -0.71 12.40 12.62
CA ARG A 32 -0.72 13.26 13.82
C ARG A 32 -1.84 12.80 14.75
N ASN A 33 -1.51 12.65 16.03
CA ASN A 33 -2.49 12.33 17.06
C ASN A 33 -2.87 13.62 17.79
N SER A 34 -3.65 14.49 17.14
CA SER A 34 -4.15 15.74 17.73
C SER A 34 -5.62 15.60 18.12
N THR A 35 -5.98 16.20 19.24
CA THR A 35 -7.37 16.31 19.72
C THR A 35 -8.19 17.32 18.90
N ALA A 36 -7.54 18.20 18.14
CA ALA A 36 -8.17 19.29 17.39
C ALA A 36 -8.23 19.05 15.87
N ASN A 37 -8.16 17.79 15.41
CA ASN A 37 -8.14 17.43 13.98
C ASN A 37 -7.01 18.13 13.18
N GLU A 38 -5.92 18.47 13.85
CA GLU A 38 -4.80 19.11 13.19
C GLU A 38 -3.94 18.09 12.43
N THR A 39 -3.33 18.56 11.35
CA THR A 39 -2.72 17.72 10.32
C THR A 39 -1.35 18.29 9.89
N PHE A 40 -0.53 17.54 9.15
CA PHE A 40 0.79 18.03 8.70
C PHE A 40 0.75 19.11 7.60
N HIS A 41 -0.45 19.56 7.21
CA HIS A 41 -0.63 20.72 6.34
C HIS A 41 -0.22 22.03 7.02
N THR A 42 -0.48 22.17 8.32
CA THR A 42 -0.11 23.35 9.10
C THR A 42 1.35 23.31 9.56
N VAL A 43 1.98 22.13 9.49
CA VAL A 43 3.36 21.92 9.90
C VAL A 43 4.31 22.30 8.78
N SER A 44 5.30 23.14 9.08
CA SER A 44 6.32 23.58 8.11
C SER A 44 7.07 22.38 7.50
N PRO A 45 7.30 22.34 6.17
CA PRO A 45 8.08 21.28 5.54
C PRO A 45 9.49 21.17 6.12
N PHE A 46 10.12 22.30 6.48
CA PHE A 46 11.45 22.30 7.12
C PHE A 46 11.45 21.59 8.47
N LEU A 47 10.37 21.77 9.26
CA LEU A 47 10.26 21.10 10.57
C LEU A 47 10.07 19.59 10.40
N VAL A 48 9.28 19.20 9.39
CA VAL A 48 9.07 17.78 9.06
C VAL A 48 10.39 17.12 8.67
N GLU A 49 11.13 17.71 7.73
CA GLU A 49 12.42 17.19 7.30
C GLU A 49 13.41 17.12 8.46
N LYS A 50 13.58 18.20 9.22
CA LYS A 50 14.49 18.24 10.37
C LYS A 50 14.18 17.14 11.38
N ALA A 51 12.91 16.94 11.71
CA ALA A 51 12.53 15.94 12.70
C ALA A 51 12.74 14.50 12.20
N ILE A 52 12.55 14.25 10.90
CA ILE A 52 12.86 12.94 10.28
C ILE A 52 14.38 12.72 10.26
N THR A 53 15.15 13.70 9.81
CA THR A 53 16.62 13.62 9.78
C THR A 53 17.22 13.45 11.18
N GLU A 54 16.68 14.12 12.20
CA GLU A 54 17.16 14.00 13.59
C GLU A 54 16.91 12.60 14.19
N THR A 55 15.89 11.90 13.74
CA THR A 55 15.43 10.64 14.36
C THR A 55 15.82 9.41 13.57
N VAL A 56 15.71 9.48 12.24
CA VAL A 56 15.93 8.38 11.29
C VAL A 56 17.18 8.64 10.43
N GLY A 57 17.58 9.91 10.27
CA GLY A 57 18.63 10.32 9.33
C GLY A 57 18.08 10.58 7.93
N ASP A 58 18.96 10.52 6.93
CA ASP A 58 18.58 10.70 5.54
C ASP A 58 17.64 9.57 5.07
N VAL A 59 16.38 9.92 4.82
CA VAL A 59 15.36 9.02 4.29
C VAL A 59 15.29 9.13 2.77
N LYS A 60 14.74 8.12 2.10
CA LYS A 60 14.70 8.07 0.64
C LYS A 60 13.72 9.10 0.07
N SER A 61 12.56 9.23 0.70
CA SER A 61 11.56 10.22 0.30
C SER A 61 10.59 10.50 1.45
N THR A 62 10.23 11.77 1.60
CA THR A 62 9.15 12.22 2.48
C THR A 62 8.11 12.92 1.63
N LYS A 63 6.84 12.50 1.75
CA LYS A 63 5.74 13.04 0.95
C LYS A 63 4.53 13.35 1.82
N LYS A 64 4.01 14.57 1.72
CA LYS A 64 2.71 14.91 2.31
C LYS A 64 1.59 14.33 1.46
N LEU A 65 0.67 13.60 2.07
CA LEU A 65 -0.50 13.02 1.41
C LEU A 65 -1.65 14.04 1.39
N ARG A 66 -2.64 13.82 0.52
CA ARG A 66 -3.88 14.65 0.47
C ARG A 66 -4.77 14.46 1.70
N SER A 67 -4.63 13.33 2.42
CA SER A 67 -5.20 13.16 3.76
C SER A 67 -4.54 14.08 4.80
N GLY A 68 -3.37 14.63 4.43
CA GLY A 68 -2.51 15.45 5.27
C GLY A 68 -1.66 14.66 6.26
N ASP A 69 -1.64 13.34 6.13
CA ASP A 69 -0.62 12.47 6.73
C ASP A 69 0.71 12.60 5.97
N LEU A 70 1.78 12.05 6.55
CA LEU A 70 3.08 11.96 5.88
C LEU A 70 3.37 10.51 5.49
N LEU A 71 3.82 10.31 4.26
CA LEU A 71 4.38 9.06 3.77
C LEU A 71 5.91 9.19 3.76
N VAL A 72 6.59 8.27 4.44
CA VAL A 72 8.06 8.22 4.50
C VAL A 72 8.54 6.90 3.92
N GLU A 73 9.47 6.97 2.99
CA GLU A 73 10.20 5.83 2.45
C GLU A 73 11.61 5.77 3.04
N VAL A 74 11.94 4.68 3.72
CA VAL A 74 13.26 4.46 4.33
C VAL A 74 14.18 3.65 3.43
N HIS A 75 15.49 3.86 3.56
CA HIS A 75 16.48 3.13 2.77
C HIS A 75 17.01 1.87 3.48
N SER A 76 16.94 1.83 4.82
CA SER A 76 17.57 0.78 5.64
C SER A 76 16.63 0.16 6.67
N ARG A 77 16.90 -1.10 7.05
CA ARG A 77 16.20 -1.79 8.14
C ARG A 77 16.39 -1.10 9.48
N LYS A 78 17.57 -0.53 9.76
CA LYS A 78 17.84 0.19 11.02
C LYS A 78 16.90 1.41 11.13
N GLN A 79 16.74 2.13 10.03
CA GLN A 79 15.82 3.26 9.94
C GLN A 79 14.35 2.84 10.11
N SER A 80 13.95 1.76 9.44
CA SER A 80 12.63 1.15 9.58
C SER A 80 12.30 0.82 11.05
N GLN A 81 13.27 0.37 11.83
CA GLN A 81 13.08 0.12 13.27
C GLN A 81 13.06 1.40 14.11
N GLN A 82 13.79 2.45 13.71
CA GLN A 82 13.80 3.73 14.41
C GLN A 82 12.50 4.51 14.21
N ILE A 83 11.99 4.56 12.97
CA ILE A 83 10.79 5.32 12.65
C ILE A 83 9.54 4.77 13.36
N VAL A 84 9.46 3.46 13.59
CA VAL A 84 8.35 2.85 14.36
C VAL A 84 8.40 3.22 15.84
N LYS A 85 9.60 3.49 16.38
CA LYS A 85 9.77 3.94 17.78
C LYS A 85 9.43 5.41 17.95
N LEU A 86 9.33 6.15 16.85
CA LEU A 86 9.07 7.58 16.84
C LEU A 86 7.60 7.83 17.14
N LYS A 87 7.34 8.51 18.26
CA LYS A 87 5.98 8.83 18.74
C LYS A 87 5.71 10.33 18.86
N ILE A 88 6.76 11.17 18.82
CA ILE A 88 6.65 12.61 19.08
C ILE A 88 7.54 13.37 18.09
N PHE A 89 7.01 14.42 17.46
CA PHE A 89 7.79 15.45 16.76
C PHE A 89 7.73 16.75 17.54
N SER A 90 8.85 17.21 18.10
CA SER A 90 8.95 18.54 18.73
C SER A 90 7.75 18.90 19.63
N ASN A 91 7.35 17.97 20.51
CA ASN A 91 6.21 18.05 21.43
C ASN A 91 4.80 17.73 20.85
N ILE A 92 4.70 17.32 19.57
CA ILE A 92 3.45 16.90 18.92
C ILE A 92 3.38 15.37 18.92
N PRO A 93 2.38 14.74 19.57
CA PRO A 93 2.22 13.31 19.54
C PRO A 93 1.71 12.82 18.17
N MET A 94 2.23 11.68 17.75
CA MET A 94 1.92 11.07 16.45
C MET A 94 1.99 9.55 16.53
N SER A 95 1.34 8.91 15.57
CA SER A 95 1.39 7.48 15.37
C SER A 95 2.05 7.17 14.03
N VAL A 96 3.02 6.26 14.05
CA VAL A 96 3.63 5.70 12.84
C VAL A 96 3.07 4.31 12.63
N SER A 97 2.53 4.07 11.43
CA SER A 97 2.09 2.75 11.01
C SER A 97 2.89 2.31 9.78
N PRO A 98 3.37 1.06 9.71
CA PRO A 98 3.84 0.52 8.44
C PRO A 98 2.69 0.57 7.43
N HIS A 99 2.97 1.10 6.24
CA HIS A 99 2.01 1.04 5.14
C HIS A 99 2.09 -0.36 4.53
N PRO A 100 0.99 -1.14 4.48
CA PRO A 100 1.00 -2.43 3.83
C PRO A 100 1.42 -2.22 2.37
N LEU A 101 2.54 -2.80 1.95
CA LEU A 101 2.74 -3.01 0.53
C LEU A 101 1.55 -3.87 0.08
N ARG A 102 0.73 -3.37 -0.85
CA ARG A 102 -0.28 -4.19 -1.53
C ARG A 102 0.47 -5.17 -2.43
N GLY A 103 0.95 -6.24 -1.82
CA GLY A 103 1.82 -7.24 -2.41
C GLY A 103 1.52 -8.61 -1.83
N THR A 104 0.24 -8.97 -1.76
CA THR A 104 -0.17 -10.37 -1.81
C THR A 104 -1.20 -10.46 -2.92
N SER A 105 -0.70 -10.71 -4.13
CA SER A 105 -1.49 -11.37 -5.15
C SER A 105 -2.20 -12.53 -4.47
N SER A 106 -3.51 -12.62 -4.66
CA SER A 106 -4.30 -13.80 -4.35
C SER A 106 -3.80 -14.98 -5.19
N LEU A 107 -2.69 -15.60 -4.81
CA LEU A 107 -2.31 -16.94 -5.24
C LEU A 107 -3.06 -17.93 -4.34
N GLY A 108 -4.36 -17.98 -4.55
CA GLY A 108 -5.28 -18.80 -3.75
C GLY A 108 -6.66 -18.94 -4.38
N VAL A 109 -6.79 -18.70 -5.69
CA VAL A 109 -7.99 -19.10 -6.45
C VAL A 109 -7.57 -19.93 -7.66
N THR A 110 -6.72 -20.92 -7.43
CA THR A 110 -6.78 -22.17 -8.20
C THR A 110 -7.81 -23.09 -7.55
N GLY A 111 -9.04 -22.59 -7.47
CA GLY A 111 -10.20 -23.49 -7.43
C GLY A 111 -10.34 -24.01 -8.84
N PHE A 112 -9.87 -25.23 -9.07
CA PHE A 112 -10.19 -25.99 -10.27
C PHE A 112 -11.65 -25.77 -10.61
N THR A 113 -11.90 -25.34 -11.85
CA THR A 113 -13.25 -25.30 -12.37
C THR A 113 -13.74 -26.74 -12.34
N THR A 114 -14.53 -27.12 -11.34
CA THR A 114 -15.45 -28.25 -11.53
C THR A 114 -16.51 -27.72 -12.47
N PRO A 115 -16.58 -28.14 -13.74
CA PRO A 115 -17.79 -27.89 -14.51
C PRO A 115 -18.91 -28.59 -13.73
N ARG A 116 -19.86 -27.80 -13.23
CA ARG A 116 -21.13 -28.34 -12.77
C ARG A 116 -21.86 -28.89 -13.99
N TYR A 117 -21.63 -30.15 -14.31
CA TYR A 117 -22.64 -30.99 -14.94
C TYR A 117 -23.38 -31.71 -13.82
N PRO A 118 -24.65 -31.37 -13.51
CA PRO A 118 -25.46 -32.28 -12.76
C PRO A 118 -26.02 -33.36 -13.69
N SER A 119 -25.82 -34.62 -13.27
CA SER A 119 -26.67 -35.79 -13.52
C SER A 119 -26.74 -36.34 -14.95
N VAL A 120 -25.92 -37.36 -15.21
CA VAL A 120 -26.39 -38.55 -15.94
C VAL A 120 -27.16 -39.45 -14.98
N LEU A 121 -28.21 -40.07 -15.53
CA LEU A 121 -29.02 -41.18 -15.04
C LEU A 121 -30.31 -40.85 -14.28
N SER A 122 -31.43 -40.91 -15.01
CA SER A 122 -32.65 -41.56 -14.51
C SER A 122 -33.03 -42.67 -15.50
N PRO A 123 -33.13 -43.94 -15.07
CA PRO A 123 -33.69 -45.02 -15.88
C PRO A 123 -35.20 -45.06 -15.64
N SER A 124 -35.99 -44.76 -16.67
CA SER A 124 -37.43 -44.96 -16.62
C SER A 124 -37.90 -45.65 -17.90
N ILE A 125 -38.17 -46.94 -17.70
CA ILE A 125 -38.93 -47.89 -18.51
C ILE A 125 -40.06 -47.19 -19.26
N PHE A 126 -40.14 -47.37 -20.57
CA PHE A 126 -41.42 -47.35 -21.26
C PHE A 126 -41.55 -48.61 -22.11
N SER A 127 -42.56 -49.38 -21.73
CA SER A 127 -43.00 -50.62 -22.32
C SER A 127 -43.53 -50.40 -23.74
N SER A 128 -43.44 -51.46 -24.54
CA SER A 128 -44.05 -51.69 -25.86
C SER A 128 -45.56 -51.36 -25.92
N PRO A 129 -46.16 -51.32 -27.11
CA PRO A 129 -46.44 -52.54 -27.90
C PRO A 129 -45.71 -52.62 -29.25
#